data_AF-A0A4Y2JBL8-F1
#
_entry.id   AF-A0A4Y2JBL8-F1
#
_cell.length_a   1.000
_cell.length_b   1.000
_cell.length_c   1.000
_cell.angle_alpha   90.00
_cell.angle_beta   90.00
_cell.angle_gamma   90.00
#
_symmetry.space_group_name_H-M   'P 1'
#
loop_
_entity.id
_entity.type
_entity.pdbx_description
1 polymer ?
#
loop_
_entity_poly.entity_id
_entity_poly.type
_entity_poly.pdbx_seq_one_letter_code
_entity_poly.pdbx_strand_id
1 'polypeptide(L)'
;MSYPFNAQTLCLNCPIQVGFTILELSKVLMYDFHYNIIFKKYGDKARLLFTDTDSLCYEITTGDLNDDLENMKNYFDFSDYPRDHPLYSDVTKKNIGFFKDELNGQPCLEFVGLRSKMYSILSERGEKQTAKAFVRVCSNNN
;
A
#
# COMPACT_ATOMS: atom_id res chain seq x y z
N MET A 1 -38.16 -48.58 16.21
CA MET A 1 -36.73 -48.86 15.96
C MET A 1 -36.08 -47.52 15.65
N SER A 2 -35.46 -46.88 16.64
CA SER A 2 -34.89 -45.53 16.53
C SER A 2 -33.38 -45.64 16.31
N TYR A 3 -32.90 -45.22 15.14
CA TYR A 3 -31.48 -45.19 14.84
C TYR A 3 -30.81 -44.04 15.62
N PRO A 4 -29.75 -44.29 16.40
CA PRO A 4 -29.03 -43.22 17.07
C PRO A 4 -28.28 -42.38 16.02
N PHE A 5 -28.60 -41.08 15.94
CA PHE A 5 -27.88 -40.13 15.11
C PHE A 5 -26.54 -39.83 15.79
N ASN A 6 -25.47 -40.47 15.32
CA ASN A 6 -24.12 -40.21 15.82
C ASN A 6 -23.57 -38.95 15.12
N ALA A 7 -23.67 -37.80 15.80
CA ALA A 7 -23.15 -36.55 15.29
C ALA A 7 -21.61 -36.63 15.22
N GLN A 8 -21.06 -36.62 14.01
CA GLN A 8 -19.61 -36.53 13.80
C GLN A 8 -19.15 -35.10 14.13
N THR A 9 -18.41 -34.95 15.22
CA THR A 9 -17.79 -33.67 15.59
C THR A 9 -16.54 -33.45 14.73
N LEU A 10 -16.63 -32.56 13.73
CA LEU A 10 -15.50 -32.16 12.91
C LEU A 10 -14.74 -30.99 13.58
N CYS A 11 -13.57 -31.26 14.14
CA CYS A 11 -12.67 -30.21 14.62
C CYS A 11 -11.89 -29.59 13.44
N LEU A 12 -12.36 -28.45 12.93
CA LEU A 12 -11.65 -27.65 11.92
C LEU A 12 -10.53 -26.84 12.59
N ASN A 13 -9.36 -27.46 12.79
CA ASN A 13 -8.14 -26.82 13.29
C ASN A 13 -7.30 -26.21 12.14
N CYS A 14 -7.95 -25.62 11.16
CA CYS A 14 -7.29 -24.92 10.06
C CYS A 14 -7.58 -23.42 10.22
N PRO A 15 -6.56 -22.54 10.29
CA PRO A 15 -6.76 -21.10 10.46
C PRO A 15 -7.28 -20.41 9.17
N ILE A 16 -7.97 -21.14 8.29
CA ILE A 16 -8.41 -20.64 6.97
C ILE A 16 -9.40 -19.49 7.14
N GLN A 17 -10.36 -19.62 8.06
CA GLN A 17 -11.35 -18.59 8.35
C GLN A 17 -10.69 -17.32 8.91
N VAL A 18 -9.69 -17.48 9.78
CA VAL A 18 -8.93 -16.36 10.35
C VAL A 18 -8.09 -15.67 9.26
N GLY A 19 -7.44 -16.44 8.37
CA GLY A 19 -6.71 -15.88 7.24
C GLY A 19 -7.61 -15.10 6.29
N PHE A 20 -8.81 -15.62 6.00
CA PHE A 20 -9.80 -14.94 5.18
C PHE A 20 -10.26 -13.62 5.82
N THR A 21 -10.59 -13.62 7.11
CA THR A 21 -11.05 -12.39 7.79
C THR A 21 -9.96 -11.33 7.82
N ILE A 22 -8.69 -11.70 8.07
CA ILE A 22 -7.57 -10.75 8.04
C ILE A 22 -7.40 -10.15 6.63
N LEU A 23 -7.49 -10.97 5.59
CA LEU A 23 -7.37 -10.50 4.21
C LEU A 23 -8.51 -9.55 3.83
N GLU A 24 -9.75 -9.88 4.18
CA GLU A 24 -10.90 -9.01 3.92
C GLU A 24 -10.80 -7.69 4.69
N LEU A 25 -10.37 -7.71 5.97
CA LEU A 25 -10.13 -6.49 6.74
C LEU A 25 -9.05 -5.61 6.10
N SER A 26 -7.98 -6.22 5.57
CA SER A 26 -6.93 -5.48 4.85
C SER A 26 -7.48 -4.78 3.61
N LYS A 27 -8.31 -5.46 2.80
CA LYS A 27 -8.95 -4.85 1.63
C LYS A 27 -9.88 -3.70 2.01
N VAL A 28 -10.69 -3.87 3.06
CA VAL A 28 -11.59 -2.83 3.55
C VAL A 28 -10.81 -1.58 3.94
N LEU A 29 -9.66 -1.73 4.63
CA LEU A 29 -8.79 -0.61 4.96
C LEU A 29 -8.25 0.11 3.70
N MET A 30 -7.78 -0.64 2.70
CA MET A 30 -7.29 -0.07 1.44
C MET A 30 -8.40 0.69 0.69
N TYR A 31 -9.61 0.12 0.62
CA TYR A 31 -10.75 0.73 -0.05
C TYR A 31 -11.29 1.95 0.69
N ASP A 32 -11.33 1.90 2.02
CA ASP A 32 -11.72 3.05 2.84
C ASP A 32 -10.78 4.23 2.58
N PHE A 33 -9.48 3.99 2.61
CA PHE A 33 -8.49 5.02 2.30
C PHE A 33 -8.65 5.56 0.87
N HIS A 34 -8.81 4.69 -0.13
CA HIS A 34 -8.97 5.12 -1.52
C HIS A 34 -10.23 5.96 -1.74
N TYR A 35 -11.40 5.45 -1.36
CA TYR A 35 -12.68 6.07 -1.69
C TYR A 35 -13.09 7.16 -0.71
N ASN A 36 -12.82 7.00 0.60
CA ASN A 36 -13.26 7.96 1.60
C ASN A 36 -12.24 9.06 1.88
N ILE A 37 -10.96 8.85 1.60
CA ILE A 37 -9.91 9.86 1.87
C ILE A 37 -9.41 10.46 0.55
N ILE A 38 -8.77 9.66 -0.31
CA ILE A 38 -8.12 10.17 -1.54
C ILE A 38 -9.15 10.70 -2.53
N PHE A 39 -10.16 9.90 -2.88
CA PHE A 39 -11.16 10.29 -3.88
C PHE A 39 -12.01 11.47 -3.42
N LYS A 40 -12.37 11.54 -2.12
CA LYS A 40 -13.11 12.71 -1.59
C LYS A 40 -12.27 13.99 -1.58
N LYS A 41 -10.96 13.89 -1.34
CA LYS A 41 -10.08 15.06 -1.28
C LYS A 41 -9.72 15.60 -2.66
N TYR A 42 -9.35 14.71 -3.59
CA TYR A 42 -8.78 15.12 -4.88
C TYR A 42 -9.76 14.94 -6.05
N GLY A 43 -10.74 14.05 -5.95
CA GLY A 43 -11.66 13.72 -7.04
C GLY A 43 -10.91 13.39 -8.33
N ASP A 44 -11.26 14.10 -9.41
CA ASP A 44 -10.65 13.94 -10.74
C ASP A 44 -9.17 14.34 -10.81
N LYS A 45 -8.63 14.99 -9.77
CA LYS A 45 -7.21 15.37 -9.70
C LYS A 45 -6.31 14.24 -9.23
N ALA A 46 -6.87 13.11 -8.80
CA ALA A 46 -6.11 11.93 -8.42
C ALA A 46 -6.41 10.77 -9.39
N ARG A 47 -5.36 10.20 -9.97
CA ARG A 47 -5.43 8.99 -10.80
C ARG A 47 -4.68 7.86 -10.12
N LEU A 48 -5.36 6.75 -9.86
CA LEU A 48 -4.73 5.53 -9.34
C LEU A 48 -3.94 4.86 -10.48
N LEU A 49 -2.62 4.83 -10.37
CA LEU A 49 -1.71 4.26 -11.37
C LEU A 49 -1.58 2.75 -11.21
N PHE A 50 -1.40 2.27 -9.98
CA PHE A 50 -1.41 0.84 -9.68
C PHE A 50 -1.79 0.56 -8.22
N THR A 51 -2.15 -0.69 -7.98
CA THR A 51 -2.35 -1.28 -6.65
C THR A 51 -1.69 -2.66 -6.57
N ASP A 52 -1.04 -2.97 -5.45
CA ASP A 52 -0.64 -4.33 -5.06
C ASP A 52 -1.22 -4.62 -3.65
N THR A 53 -0.85 -5.76 -3.06
CA THR A 53 -1.38 -6.34 -1.81
C THR A 53 -1.55 -5.32 -0.67
N ASP A 54 -0.64 -4.38 -0.54
CA ASP A 54 -0.55 -3.41 0.56
C ASP A 54 -0.09 -2.01 0.09
N SER A 55 -0.11 -1.74 -1.22
CA SER A 55 0.38 -0.48 -1.78
C SER A 55 -0.56 0.10 -2.83
N LEU A 56 -0.59 1.43 -2.86
CA LEU A 56 -1.35 2.25 -3.79
C LEU A 56 -0.41 3.32 -4.34
N CYS A 57 -0.40 3.50 -5.65
CA CYS A 57 0.37 4.56 -6.29
C CYS A 57 -0.57 5.49 -7.05
N TYR A 58 -0.44 6.77 -6.75
CA TYR A 58 -1.28 7.81 -7.29
C TYR A 58 -0.46 8.83 -8.06
N GLU A 59 -1.02 9.29 -9.16
CA GLU A 59 -0.68 10.58 -9.75
C GLU A 59 -1.68 11.59 -9.21
N ILE A 60 -1.21 12.58 -8.45
CA ILE A 60 -2.05 13.59 -7.82
C ILE A 60 -1.62 14.96 -8.32
N THR A 61 -2.58 15.73 -8.83
CA THR A 61 -2.36 17.14 -9.18
C THR A 61 -2.82 18.02 -8.02
N THR A 62 -1.87 18.52 -7.23
CA THR A 62 -2.13 19.45 -6.11
C THR A 62 -1.12 20.60 -6.10
N GLY A 63 -1.42 21.66 -5.34
CA GLY A 63 -0.54 22.81 -5.17
C GLY A 63 0.64 22.51 -4.25
N ASP A 64 0.34 22.01 -3.05
CA ASP A 64 1.34 21.58 -2.08
C ASP A 64 0.96 20.23 -1.47
N LEU A 65 1.72 19.18 -1.84
CA LEU A 65 1.48 17.82 -1.34
C LEU A 65 1.83 17.70 0.14
N ASN A 66 2.80 18.47 0.65
CA ASN A 66 3.21 18.37 2.05
C ASN A 66 2.12 18.91 2.98
N ASP A 67 1.54 20.07 2.65
CA ASP A 67 0.38 20.62 3.36
C ASP A 67 -0.79 19.63 3.35
N ASP A 68 -0.99 18.98 2.20
CA ASP A 68 -2.05 18.00 2.06
C ASP A 68 -1.84 16.76 2.95
N LEU A 69 -0.60 16.28 3.04
CA LEU A 69 -0.20 15.17 3.89
C LEU A 69 -0.26 15.55 5.38
N GLU A 70 0.09 16.78 5.74
CA GLU A 70 -0.03 17.28 7.12
C GLU A 70 -1.49 17.26 7.60
N ASN A 71 -2.41 17.72 6.75
CA ASN A 71 -3.85 17.68 7.02
C ASN A 71 -4.39 16.25 7.17
N MET A 72 -3.70 15.26 6.58
CA MET A 72 -4.06 13.84 6.62
C MET A 72 -3.12 13.01 7.50
N LYS A 73 -2.32 13.63 8.37
CA LYS A 73 -1.30 12.94 9.18
C LYS A 73 -1.82 11.77 10.00
N ASN A 74 -3.11 11.77 10.34
CA ASN A 74 -3.75 10.70 11.10
C ASN A 74 -3.87 9.38 10.31
N TYR A 75 -3.57 9.37 9.01
CA TYR A 75 -3.59 8.18 8.17
C TYR A 75 -2.19 7.69 7.78
N PHE A 76 -1.14 8.47 8.06
CA PHE A 76 0.21 8.20 7.59
C PHE A 76 1.22 7.97 8.71
N ASP A 77 2.21 7.13 8.44
CA ASP A 77 3.40 6.95 9.25
C ASP A 77 4.59 7.66 8.59
N PHE A 78 4.97 8.82 9.14
CA PHE A 78 6.10 9.64 8.65
C PHE A 78 7.41 9.37 9.39
N SER A 79 7.50 8.28 10.16
CA SER A 79 8.71 7.98 10.97
C SER A 79 9.94 7.62 10.16
N ASP A 80 9.79 7.30 8.86
CA ASP A 80 10.88 6.99 7.93
C ASP A 80 11.38 8.22 7.13
N TYR A 81 10.78 9.40 7.35
CA TYR A 81 11.22 10.64 6.70
C TYR A 81 12.58 11.12 7.22
N PRO A 82 13.32 11.93 6.45
CA PRO A 82 14.50 12.63 6.96
C PRO A 82 14.14 13.47 8.19
N ARG A 83 15.02 13.50 9.20
CA ARG A 83 14.79 14.23 10.45
C ARG A 83 14.61 15.73 10.27
N ASP A 84 15.16 16.28 9.18
CA ASP A 84 15.06 17.70 8.84
C ASP A 84 13.74 18.03 8.11
N HIS A 85 12.92 17.03 7.78
CA HIS A 85 11.66 17.23 7.06
C HIS A 85 10.53 17.68 8.00
N PRO A 86 9.69 18.67 7.63
CA PRO A 86 8.63 19.19 8.50
C PRO A 86 7.59 18.15 8.94
N LEU A 87 7.32 17.16 8.08
CA LEU A 87 6.38 16.07 8.37
C LEU A 87 6.95 14.94 9.25
N TYR A 88 8.25 14.92 9.54
CA TYR A 88 8.86 13.84 10.32
C TYR A 88 8.23 13.73 11.71
N SER A 89 7.77 12.52 12.06
CA SER A 89 7.20 12.24 13.37
C SER A 89 7.36 10.77 13.75
N ASP A 90 7.82 10.51 14.97
CA ASP A 90 7.91 9.15 15.53
C ASP A 90 6.60 8.68 16.22
N VAL A 91 5.55 9.51 16.25
CA VAL A 91 4.31 9.23 17.00
C VAL A 91 3.55 8.02 16.45
N THR A 92 3.52 7.88 15.12
CA THR A 92 2.74 6.86 14.39
C THR A 92 3.58 5.64 13.97
N LYS A 93 4.82 5.57 14.46
CA LYS A 93 5.83 4.61 14.01
C LYS A 93 5.36 3.16 14.17
N LYS A 94 5.22 2.46 13.04
CA LYS A 94 4.81 1.05 12.99
C LYS A 94 3.42 0.77 13.60
N ASN A 95 2.56 1.78 13.65
CA ASN A 95 1.17 1.57 14.04
C ASN A 95 0.41 0.88 12.90
N ILE A 96 -0.36 -0.14 13.24
CA ILE A 96 -1.17 -0.89 12.28
C ILE A 96 -2.25 0.04 11.70
N GLY A 97 -2.43 -0.01 10.38
CA GLY A 97 -3.45 0.77 9.68
C GLY A 97 -2.97 2.12 9.14
N PHE A 98 -1.73 2.53 9.46
CA PHE A 98 -1.12 3.74 8.91
C PHE A 98 -0.36 3.42 7.63
N PHE A 99 -0.49 4.30 6.64
CA PHE A 99 0.21 4.19 5.36
C PHE A 99 1.59 4.81 5.43
N LYS A 100 2.57 4.16 4.82
CA LYS A 100 3.91 4.72 4.65
C LYS A 100 4.05 5.32 3.27
N ASP A 101 4.73 6.45 3.18
CA ASP A 101 5.25 6.92 1.90
C ASP A 101 6.51 6.14 1.56
N GLU A 102 6.48 5.36 0.48
CA GLU A 102 7.62 4.57 0.04
C GLU A 102 8.82 5.39 -0.43
N LEU A 103 8.61 6.66 -0.82
CA LEU A 103 9.67 7.55 -1.28
C LEU A 103 10.18 8.49 -0.19
N ASN A 104 9.65 8.41 1.04
CA ASN A 104 10.08 9.20 2.20
C ASN A 104 10.16 10.72 1.90
N GLY A 105 9.13 11.27 1.26
CA GLY A 105 9.03 12.68 0.88
C GLY A 105 9.79 13.06 -0.38
N GLN A 106 10.33 12.10 -1.13
CA GLN A 106 10.98 12.37 -2.42
C GLN A 106 9.95 12.35 -3.55
N PRO A 107 10.06 13.26 -4.54
CA PRO A 107 9.14 13.27 -5.67
C PRO A 107 9.35 12.02 -6.55
N CYS A 108 8.24 11.44 -6.99
CA CYS A 108 8.21 10.45 -8.07
C CYS A 108 8.28 11.20 -9.40
N LEU A 109 9.38 11.04 -10.14
CA LEU A 109 9.61 11.75 -11.40
C LEU A 109 8.90 11.05 -12.56
N GLU A 110 9.03 9.73 -12.63
CA GLU A 110 8.45 8.92 -13.71
C GLU A 110 7.93 7.60 -13.17
N PHE A 111 6.86 7.11 -13.79
CA PHE A 111 6.25 5.83 -13.49
C PHE A 111 5.92 5.08 -14.78
N VAL A 112 6.32 3.80 -14.85
CA VAL A 112 5.95 2.89 -15.93
C VAL A 112 5.38 1.61 -15.34
N GLY A 113 4.09 1.36 -15.54
CA GLY A 113 3.41 0.13 -15.15
C GLY A 113 3.05 -0.71 -16.38
N LEU A 114 3.69 -1.87 -16.54
CA LEU A 114 3.43 -2.76 -17.68
C LEU A 114 2.37 -3.82 -17.36
N ARG A 115 2.45 -4.40 -16.15
CA ARG A 115 1.54 -5.44 -15.67
C ARG A 115 1.50 -5.42 -14.15
N SER A 116 0.50 -6.06 -13.54
CA SER A 116 0.49 -6.38 -12.11
C SER A 116 1.84 -6.96 -11.68
N LYS A 117 2.47 -6.35 -10.66
CA LYS A 117 3.80 -6.72 -10.12
C LYS A 117 4.97 -6.53 -11.10
N MET A 118 4.78 -5.72 -12.14
CA MET A 118 5.81 -5.31 -13.10
C MET A 118 5.71 -3.81 -13.37
N TYR A 119 6.54 -3.04 -12.66
CA TYR A 119 6.59 -1.59 -12.77
C TYR A 119 7.99 -1.05 -12.47
N SER A 120 8.28 0.14 -13.00
CA SER A 120 9.47 0.93 -12.65
C SER A 120 9.06 2.31 -12.18
N ILE A 121 9.73 2.80 -11.14
CA ILE A 121 9.54 4.12 -10.54
C ILE A 121 10.89 4.83 -10.55
N LEU A 122 10.96 6.00 -11.17
CA LEU A 122 12.14 6.86 -11.11
C LEU A 122 11.95 7.92 -10.03
N SER A 123 12.93 8.01 -9.14
CA SER A 123 13.03 9.05 -8.11
C SER A 123 14.40 9.72 -8.17
N GLU A 124 14.57 10.85 -7.50
CA GLU A 124 15.88 11.54 -7.43
C GLU A 124 17.00 10.67 -6.85
N ARG A 125 16.68 9.69 -6.00
CA ARG A 125 17.65 8.76 -5.40
C ARG A 125 17.98 7.56 -6.28
N GLY A 126 17.29 7.40 -7.42
CA GLY A 126 17.51 6.32 -8.36
C GLY A 126 16.21 5.64 -8.81
N GLU A 127 16.40 4.58 -9.60
CA GLU A 127 15.33 3.81 -10.20
C GLU A 127 14.95 2.59 -9.34
N LYS A 128 13.69 2.51 -8.92
CA LYS A 128 13.13 1.33 -8.26
C LYS A 128 12.36 0.50 -9.28
N GLN A 129 12.98 -0.59 -9.71
CA GLN A 129 12.37 -1.57 -10.61
C GLN A 129 11.82 -2.75 -9.80
N THR A 130 10.55 -3.09 -10.03
CA THR A 130 9.93 -4.31 -9.49
C THR A 130 9.43 -5.16 -10.63
N ALA A 131 9.99 -6.36 -10.78
CA ALA A 131 9.52 -7.37 -11.73
C ALA A 131 9.47 -8.73 -11.02
N LYS A 132 8.28 -9.14 -10.56
CA LYS A 132 8.09 -10.50 -10.03
C LYS A 132 7.85 -11.47 -11.20
N ALA A 133 8.42 -12.67 -11.11
CA ALA A 133 8.40 -13.76 -12.11
C ALA A 133 9.35 -13.64 -13.32
N PHE A 134 10.24 -12.64 -13.37
CA PHE A 134 11.38 -12.61 -14.30
C PHE A 134 12.69 -12.69 -13.53
N VAL A 135 13.63 -13.53 -13.98
CA VAL A 135 15.01 -13.50 -13.51
C VAL A 135 15.65 -12.24 -14.08
N ARG A 136 16.22 -11.38 -13.23
CA ARG A 136 17.07 -10.27 -13.68
C ARG A 136 18.25 -10.87 -14.46
N VAL A 137 18.21 -10.79 -15.79
CA VAL A 137 19.39 -11.03 -16.61
C VAL A 137 20.16 -9.72 -16.64
N CYS A 138 21.16 -9.59 -15.77
CA CYS A 138 22.12 -8.50 -15.85
C CYS A 138 23.04 -8.78 -17.05
N SER A 139 22.74 -8.21 -18.22
CA SER A 139 23.72 -8.14 -19.30
C SER A 139 24.77 -7.10 -18.93
N ASN A 140 25.91 -7.56 -18.40
CA ASN A 140 27.12 -6.73 -18.37
C ASN A 140 27.57 -6.56 -19.83
N ASN A 141 27.21 -5.43 -20.44
CA ASN A 141 27.88 -4.98 -21.64
C ASN A 141 29.20 -4.34 -21.21
N ASN A 142 30.30 -5.06 -21.44
CA ASN A 142 31.65 -4.50 -21.55
C ASN A 142 31.73 -3.58 -22.77
#